data_AF-A0A2G8SIX8-F1
#
_entry.id   AF-A0A2G8SIX8-F1
#
_cell.length_a   1.000
_cell.length_b   1.000
_cell.length_c   1.000
_cell.angle_alpha   90.00
_cell.angle_beta   90.00
_cell.angle_gamma   90.00
#
_symmetry.space_group_name_H-M   'P 1'
#
loop_
_entity.id
_entity.type
_entity.pdbx_description
1 polymer ?
#
loop_
_entity_poly.entity_id
_entity_poly.type
_entity_poly.pdbx_seq_one_letter_code
_entity_poly.pdbx_strand_id
1 'polypeptide(L)'
;MPSPTPTPASTSASLAPIPTPHPPKADEPHLQAIIPALWVAFSDSAAGSSSGSSSSRAHEDGFTHIVEITYSTGSPHALGPGSIERRWDAAHQAQRLRLVLPAQPQALAPAAGRAALALTDGQLRAARDFVGECLPPDLAAVPEQTAVRVLVTVPPGRPTDAMCVVGCYLGFVAERGVEEILRFIDEEDGVLSVWKGEVSGEEVERVEEIARSWSWLRAAAAAAAAAAGK
;
A
#
# COMPACT_ATOMS: atom_id res chain seq x y z
N MET A 1 -69.06 -47.76 -7.61
CA MET A 1 -67.98 -48.62 -7.07
C MET A 1 -66.76 -48.50 -7.97
N PRO A 2 -65.53 -48.53 -7.44
CA PRO A 2 -64.75 -47.34 -7.07
C PRO A 2 -63.67 -46.95 -8.09
N SER A 3 -63.30 -45.67 -8.08
CA SER A 3 -62.11 -45.11 -8.73
C SER A 3 -60.82 -45.50 -7.98
N PRO A 4 -59.70 -45.73 -8.69
CA PRO A 4 -58.37 -45.68 -8.07
C PRO A 4 -57.52 -44.49 -8.58
N THR A 5 -57.27 -43.59 -7.63
CA THR A 5 -55.98 -43.01 -7.20
C THR A 5 -54.97 -42.45 -8.24
N PRO A 6 -54.61 -41.16 -8.14
CA PRO A 6 -53.53 -40.56 -8.92
C PRO A 6 -52.13 -40.79 -8.30
N THR A 7 -51.15 -40.92 -9.19
CA THR A 7 -49.71 -41.06 -8.96
C THR A 7 -49.07 -39.75 -8.43
N PRO A 8 -48.14 -39.79 -7.45
CA PRO A 8 -47.40 -38.59 -7.05
C PRO A 8 -46.26 -38.29 -8.02
N ALA A 9 -46.20 -37.04 -8.47
CA ALA A 9 -45.10 -36.51 -9.28
C ALA A 9 -43.90 -36.13 -8.38
N SER A 10 -42.75 -36.76 -8.63
CA SER A 10 -41.46 -36.40 -8.03
C SER A 10 -41.05 -35.00 -8.49
N THR A 11 -41.07 -34.05 -7.57
CA THR A 11 -40.56 -32.69 -7.79
C THR A 11 -39.04 -32.72 -7.58
N SER A 12 -38.28 -32.72 -8.68
CA SER A 12 -36.84 -32.49 -8.65
C SER A 12 -36.58 -31.04 -8.24
N ALA A 13 -36.07 -30.84 -7.04
CA ALA A 13 -35.61 -29.54 -6.57
C ALA A 13 -34.32 -29.17 -7.31
N SER A 14 -34.43 -28.19 -8.22
CA SER A 14 -33.30 -27.57 -8.90
C SER A 14 -32.50 -26.75 -7.89
N LEU A 15 -31.29 -27.20 -7.57
CA LEU A 15 -30.32 -26.46 -6.75
C LEU A 15 -29.92 -25.19 -7.51
N ALA A 16 -30.24 -24.03 -6.95
CA ALA A 16 -29.79 -22.75 -7.48
C ALA A 16 -28.25 -22.70 -7.52
N PRO A 17 -27.64 -22.21 -8.62
CA PRO A 17 -26.20 -22.09 -8.71
C PRO A 17 -25.68 -21.12 -7.62
N ILE A 18 -24.69 -21.59 -6.85
CA ILE A 18 -23.99 -20.79 -5.85
C ILE A 18 -23.33 -19.61 -6.57
N PRO A 19 -23.57 -18.35 -6.17
CA PRO A 19 -22.91 -17.19 -6.77
C PRO A 19 -21.40 -17.35 -6.61
N THR A 20 -20.68 -17.51 -7.72
CA THR A 20 -19.22 -17.44 -7.71
C THR A 20 -18.82 -16.00 -7.40
N PRO A 21 -17.96 -15.77 -6.39
CA PRO A 21 -17.45 -14.43 -6.11
C PRO A 21 -16.77 -13.91 -7.38
N HIS A 22 -17.26 -12.77 -7.88
CA HIS A 22 -16.59 -12.09 -8.98
C HIS A 22 -15.18 -11.72 -8.52
N PRO A 23 -14.14 -12.04 -9.30
CA PRO A 23 -12.80 -11.54 -8.99
C PRO A 23 -12.86 -10.00 -8.92
N PRO A 24 -12.19 -9.36 -7.94
CA PRO A 24 -12.15 -7.91 -7.85
C PRO A 24 -11.65 -7.34 -9.18
N LYS A 25 -12.29 -6.25 -9.62
CA LYS A 25 -11.94 -5.59 -10.88
C LYS A 25 -10.52 -5.04 -10.74
N ALA A 26 -9.63 -5.46 -11.64
CA ALA A 26 -8.21 -5.07 -11.62
C ALA A 26 -7.96 -3.56 -11.77
N ASP A 27 -9.00 -2.79 -12.15
CA ASP A 27 -8.92 -1.36 -12.47
C ASP A 27 -9.37 -0.43 -11.32
N GLU A 28 -9.69 -0.96 -10.14
CA GLU A 28 -9.98 -0.11 -8.97
C GLU A 28 -8.68 0.35 -8.30
N PRO A 29 -8.60 1.58 -7.76
CA PRO A 29 -7.40 2.06 -7.07
C PRO A 29 -7.13 1.30 -5.76
N HIS A 30 -8.07 0.48 -5.29
CA HIS A 30 -8.00 -0.27 -4.03
C HIS A 30 -7.54 0.59 -2.84
N LEU A 31 -8.02 1.85 -2.81
CA LEU A 31 -7.70 2.82 -1.77
C LEU A 31 -8.18 2.31 -0.41
N GLN A 32 -7.25 2.15 0.54
CA GLN A 32 -7.54 1.58 1.85
C GLN A 32 -6.70 2.22 2.96
N ALA A 33 -7.33 2.48 4.10
CA ALA A 33 -6.66 2.86 5.34
C ALA A 33 -6.04 1.62 5.95
N ILE A 34 -4.75 1.70 6.27
CA ILE A 34 -4.10 0.67 7.10
C ILE A 34 -4.26 1.05 8.57
N ILE A 35 -3.97 2.31 8.88
CA ILE A 35 -4.30 2.95 10.15
C ILE A 35 -4.91 4.31 9.84
N PRO A 36 -5.57 4.95 10.82
CA PRO A 36 -5.98 6.32 10.64
C PRO A 36 -4.82 7.22 10.17
N ALA A 37 -5.10 8.10 9.21
CA ALA A 37 -4.13 8.98 8.54
C ALA A 37 -3.07 8.31 7.63
N LEU A 38 -2.99 6.98 7.53
CA LEU A 38 -2.09 6.28 6.59
C LEU A 38 -2.85 5.33 5.67
N TRP A 39 -2.81 5.64 4.38
CA TRP A 39 -3.55 4.94 3.32
C TRP A 39 -2.60 4.33 2.30
N VAL A 40 -3.04 3.26 1.66
CA VAL A 40 -2.40 2.62 0.50
C VAL A 40 -3.35 2.61 -0.68
N ALA A 41 -2.81 2.72 -1.89
CA ALA A 41 -3.57 2.58 -3.13
C ALA A 41 -2.68 2.09 -4.29
N PHE A 42 -3.30 1.45 -5.27
CA PHE A 42 -2.70 1.31 -6.58
C PHE A 42 -2.83 2.61 -7.37
N SER A 43 -1.74 2.97 -8.03
CA SER A 43 -1.71 4.08 -8.98
C SER A 43 -2.42 3.70 -10.28
N ASP A 44 -3.12 4.66 -10.88
CA ASP A 44 -3.62 4.59 -12.26
C ASP A 44 -2.46 4.72 -13.26
N SER A 45 -1.46 3.86 -13.12
CA SER A 45 -0.44 3.70 -14.13
C SER A 45 -1.00 2.74 -15.16
N ALA A 46 -1.69 3.30 -16.15
CA ALA A 46 -2.18 2.55 -17.30
C ALA A 46 -0.97 1.92 -18.01
N ALA A 47 -0.64 0.69 -17.62
CA ALA A 47 0.31 -0.15 -18.32
C ALA A 47 -0.28 -0.47 -19.69
N GLY A 48 -0.04 0.41 -20.68
CA GLY A 48 -0.27 0.13 -22.09
C GLY A 48 -1.38 0.92 -22.81
N SER A 49 -2.14 1.79 -22.14
CA SER A 49 -3.19 2.55 -22.84
C SER A 49 -2.64 3.85 -23.43
N SER A 50 -2.22 3.80 -24.70
CA SER A 50 -1.88 4.94 -25.55
C SER A 50 -3.08 5.84 -25.91
N SER A 51 -4.14 5.81 -25.12
CA SER A 51 -5.32 6.68 -25.27
C SER A 51 -5.24 7.73 -24.18
N GLY A 52 -5.05 8.99 -24.58
CA GLY A 52 -4.83 10.16 -23.72
C GLY A 52 -5.99 10.55 -22.78
N SER A 53 -6.55 9.58 -22.07
CA SER A 53 -7.35 9.82 -20.89
C SER A 53 -6.38 10.23 -19.78
N SER A 54 -6.44 11.49 -19.39
CA SER A 54 -5.80 12.00 -18.17
C SER A 54 -6.06 11.01 -17.05
N SER A 55 -5.03 10.30 -16.55
CA SER A 55 -5.20 9.44 -15.39
C SER A 55 -5.70 10.32 -14.25
N SER A 56 -6.95 10.08 -13.87
CA SER A 56 -7.62 10.91 -12.89
C SER A 56 -7.07 10.53 -11.53
N ARG A 57 -5.99 11.19 -11.10
CA ARG A 57 -5.43 11.13 -9.74
C ARG A 57 -6.40 11.68 -8.68
N ALA A 58 -7.70 11.70 -8.95
CA ALA A 58 -8.75 12.14 -8.03
C ALA A 58 -8.75 11.37 -6.71
N HIS A 59 -8.23 10.14 -6.68
CA HIS A 59 -8.06 9.39 -5.42
C HIS A 59 -6.96 9.97 -4.52
N GLU A 60 -6.09 10.84 -5.04
CA GLU A 60 -5.08 11.57 -4.27
C GLU A 60 -5.65 12.86 -3.66
N ASP A 61 -6.87 13.27 -4.01
CA ASP A 61 -7.49 14.48 -3.49
C ASP A 61 -7.73 14.37 -1.97
N GLY A 62 -7.34 15.41 -1.24
CA GLY A 62 -7.46 15.46 0.22
C GLY A 62 -6.30 14.84 0.99
N PHE A 63 -5.30 14.26 0.30
CA PHE A 63 -4.05 13.83 0.92
C PHE A 63 -3.05 14.98 1.02
N THR A 64 -2.42 15.08 2.19
CA THR A 64 -1.41 16.12 2.47
C THR A 64 0.01 15.67 2.11
N HIS A 65 0.25 14.37 2.14
CA HIS A 65 1.56 13.75 1.93
C HIS A 65 1.37 12.49 1.08
N ILE A 66 2.20 12.32 0.06
CA ILE A 66 2.09 11.19 -0.87
C ILE A 66 3.47 10.56 -1.09
N VAL A 67 3.59 9.27 -0.79
CA VAL A 67 4.71 8.44 -1.24
C VAL A 67 4.29 7.79 -2.55
N GLU A 68 4.91 8.18 -3.65
CA GLU A 68 4.62 7.70 -5.00
C GLU A 68 5.70 6.72 -5.47
N ILE A 69 5.36 5.44 -5.55
CA ILE A 69 6.21 4.42 -6.13
C ILE A 69 5.86 4.28 -7.61
N THR A 70 6.83 4.45 -8.50
CA THR A 70 6.61 4.40 -9.97
C THR A 70 7.73 3.65 -10.68
N TYR A 71 7.44 3.07 -11.83
CA TYR A 71 8.49 2.51 -12.69
C TYR A 71 9.27 3.60 -13.41
N SER A 72 10.55 3.34 -13.69
CA SER A 72 11.33 4.19 -14.61
C SER A 72 10.73 4.11 -16.01
N THR A 73 10.53 5.27 -16.65
CA THR A 73 9.91 5.37 -17.98
C THR A 73 10.91 5.27 -19.13
N GLY A 74 12.21 5.11 -18.86
CA GLY A 74 13.26 5.05 -19.88
C GLY A 74 13.47 6.34 -20.68
N SER A 75 12.73 7.40 -20.35
CA SER A 75 12.91 8.72 -20.99
C SER A 75 14.24 9.34 -20.56
N PRO A 76 14.99 9.97 -21.47
CA PRO A 76 16.30 10.58 -21.17
C PRO A 76 16.21 11.70 -20.12
N HIS A 77 15.02 12.27 -19.90
CA HIS A 77 14.77 13.30 -18.89
C HIS A 77 14.08 12.76 -17.63
N ALA A 78 13.72 11.48 -17.61
CA ALA A 78 13.11 10.89 -16.43
C ALA A 78 14.17 10.46 -15.42
N LEU A 79 13.75 10.43 -14.16
CA LEU A 79 14.56 9.89 -13.08
C LEU A 79 14.93 8.43 -13.33
N GLY A 80 16.19 8.10 -13.03
CA GLY A 80 16.72 6.76 -13.13
C GLY A 80 16.16 5.81 -12.06
N PRO A 81 16.31 4.50 -12.23
CA PRO A 81 15.93 3.53 -11.22
C PRO A 81 16.72 3.74 -9.91
N GLY A 82 16.08 3.54 -8.77
CA GLY A 82 16.65 3.83 -7.45
C GLY A 82 16.59 5.31 -7.04
N SER A 83 16.13 6.20 -7.92
CA SER A 83 16.02 7.62 -7.60
C SER A 83 14.97 7.88 -6.51
N ILE A 84 15.25 8.93 -5.74
CA ILE A 84 14.41 9.48 -4.68
C ILE A 84 14.26 10.97 -4.98
N GLU A 85 13.03 11.46 -5.13
CA GLU A 85 12.73 12.87 -5.39
C GLU A 85 11.66 13.35 -4.42
N ARG A 86 11.92 14.45 -3.70
CA ARG A 86 10.91 15.12 -2.87
C ARG A 86 10.52 16.43 -3.55
N ARG A 87 9.22 16.67 -3.70
CA ARG A 87 8.68 17.89 -4.33
C ARG A 87 7.33 18.29 -3.74
N TRP A 88 6.99 19.57 -3.89
CA TRP A 88 5.62 20.04 -3.67
C TRP A 88 4.77 19.80 -4.91
N ASP A 89 3.63 19.14 -4.75
CA ASP A 89 2.63 18.96 -5.80
C ASP A 89 1.55 20.02 -5.64
N ALA A 90 1.63 21.07 -6.46
CA ALA A 90 0.70 22.19 -6.39
C ALA A 90 -0.73 21.81 -6.82
N ALA A 91 -0.91 20.75 -7.61
CA ALA A 91 -2.23 20.32 -8.07
C ALA A 91 -3.05 19.71 -6.93
N HIS A 92 -2.42 18.85 -6.13
CA HIS A 92 -3.06 18.18 -4.99
C HIS A 92 -2.81 18.90 -3.65
N GLN A 93 -2.04 20.00 -3.67
CA GLN A 93 -1.58 20.71 -2.47
C GLN A 93 -0.91 19.76 -1.45
N ALA A 94 -0.06 18.87 -1.95
CA ALA A 94 0.54 17.79 -1.18
C ALA A 94 2.07 17.78 -1.28
N GLN A 95 2.74 17.41 -0.19
CA GLN A 95 4.16 17.05 -0.25
C GLN A 95 4.28 15.65 -0.86
N ARG A 96 5.16 15.48 -1.84
CA ARG A 96 5.32 14.20 -2.54
C ARG A 96 6.75 13.69 -2.47
N LEU A 97 6.90 12.43 -2.07
CA LEU A 97 8.13 11.67 -2.19
C LEU A 97 7.96 10.63 -3.30
N ARG A 98 8.70 10.78 -4.40
CA ARG A 98 8.70 9.83 -5.51
C ARG A 98 9.87 8.86 -5.42
N LEU A 99 9.55 7.57 -5.52
CA LEU A 99 10.48 6.45 -5.49
C LEU A 99 10.42 5.73 -6.84
N VAL A 100 11.54 5.68 -7.55
CA VAL A 100 11.58 5.11 -8.91
C VAL A 100 12.13 3.69 -8.88
N LEU A 101 11.30 2.74 -9.30
CA LEU A 101 11.66 1.33 -9.45
C LEU A 101 12.42 1.10 -10.76
N PRO A 102 13.23 0.03 -10.85
CA PRO A 102 13.73 -0.50 -12.13
C PRO A 102 12.61 -0.68 -13.14
N ALA A 103 12.90 -0.46 -14.43
CA ALA A 103 11.92 -0.66 -15.50
C ALA A 103 11.26 -2.04 -15.38
N GLN A 104 9.94 -2.10 -15.50
CA GLN A 104 9.22 -3.36 -15.45
C GLN A 104 9.70 -4.26 -16.59
N PRO A 105 10.12 -5.51 -16.32
CA PRO A 105 10.47 -6.44 -17.38
C PRO A 105 9.23 -6.68 -18.25
N GLN A 106 9.16 -6.05 -19.43
CA GLN A 106 8.03 -6.19 -20.36
C GLN A 106 7.80 -7.65 -20.82
N ALA A 107 8.81 -8.51 -20.64
CA ALA A 107 8.83 -9.89 -21.13
C ALA A 107 8.29 -10.94 -20.14
N LEU A 108 7.96 -10.57 -18.90
CA LEU A 108 7.34 -11.47 -17.94
C LEU A 108 5.93 -10.95 -17.65
N ALA A 109 5.01 -11.25 -18.58
CA ALA A 109 3.60 -11.43 -18.22
C ALA A 109 3.54 -12.22 -16.90
N PRO A 110 2.62 -11.90 -15.97
CA PRO A 110 2.65 -12.40 -14.60
C PRO A 110 2.80 -13.91 -14.62
N ALA A 111 4.02 -14.39 -14.38
CA ALA A 111 4.32 -15.80 -14.31
C ALA A 111 3.83 -16.27 -12.94
N ALA A 112 2.51 -16.22 -12.72
CA ALA A 112 1.75 -16.68 -11.56
C ALA A 112 2.28 -16.31 -10.15
N GLY A 113 3.27 -15.41 -10.05
CA GLY A 113 4.08 -15.22 -8.86
C GLY A 113 4.04 -13.78 -8.34
N ARG A 114 4.09 -13.68 -7.01
CA ARG A 114 4.24 -12.44 -6.24
C ARG A 114 5.46 -11.65 -6.74
N ALA A 115 5.30 -10.34 -6.94
CA ALA A 115 6.43 -9.47 -7.24
C ALA A 115 7.27 -9.24 -5.98
N ALA A 116 8.55 -9.60 -6.00
CA ALA A 116 9.45 -9.32 -4.90
C ALA A 116 9.64 -7.82 -4.66
N LEU A 117 10.05 -7.45 -3.44
CA LEU A 117 10.42 -6.08 -3.04
C LEU A 117 11.49 -5.51 -4.00
N ALA A 118 11.17 -4.41 -4.67
CA ALA A 118 12.10 -3.74 -5.59
C ALA A 118 12.66 -2.42 -5.06
N LEU A 119 12.08 -1.86 -4.00
CA LEU A 119 12.66 -0.70 -3.35
C LEU A 119 14.05 -1.02 -2.80
N THR A 120 14.97 -0.09 -3.00
CA THR A 120 16.31 -0.12 -2.38
C THR A 120 16.24 0.25 -0.90
N ASP A 121 17.27 -0.07 -0.14
CA ASP A 121 17.32 0.28 1.30
C ASP A 121 17.25 1.79 1.52
N GLY A 122 17.89 2.56 0.64
CA GLY A 122 17.85 4.02 0.65
C GLY A 122 16.44 4.56 0.40
N GLN A 123 15.68 3.94 -0.50
CA GLN A 123 14.29 4.32 -0.79
C GLN A 123 13.36 3.98 0.37
N LEU A 124 13.48 2.79 0.97
CA LEU A 124 12.71 2.41 2.15
C LEU A 124 13.01 3.35 3.33
N ARG A 125 14.28 3.68 3.56
CA ARG A 125 14.68 4.64 4.58
C ARG A 125 14.09 6.03 4.34
N ALA A 126 14.18 6.53 3.11
CA ALA A 126 13.62 7.84 2.74
C ALA A 126 12.09 7.85 2.89
N ALA A 127 11.41 6.76 2.53
CA ALA A 127 9.96 6.62 2.71
C ALA A 127 9.58 6.64 4.18
N ARG A 128 10.23 5.80 5.00
CA ARG A 128 10.04 5.76 6.46
C ARG A 128 10.22 7.13 7.08
N ASP A 129 11.31 7.82 6.75
CA ASP A 129 11.62 9.13 7.33
C ASP A 129 10.62 10.19 6.87
N PHE A 130 10.21 10.19 5.60
CA PHE A 130 9.18 11.08 5.09
C PHE A 130 7.83 10.88 5.77
N VAL A 131 7.40 9.63 5.97
CA VAL A 131 6.16 9.35 6.72
C VAL A 131 6.33 9.75 8.19
N GLY A 132 7.46 9.41 8.83
CA GLY A 132 7.74 9.76 10.23
C GLY A 132 7.83 11.25 10.52
N GLU A 133 8.31 12.06 9.56
CA GLU A 133 8.31 13.52 9.65
C GLU A 133 6.89 14.10 9.73
N CYS A 134 5.94 13.55 8.97
CA CYS A 134 4.58 14.09 8.85
C CYS A 134 3.58 13.43 9.82
N LEU A 135 3.83 12.19 10.19
CA LEU A 135 3.03 11.39 11.12
C LEU A 135 3.93 10.87 12.26
N PRO A 136 4.37 11.74 13.19
CA PRO A 136 5.11 11.30 14.36
C PRO A 136 4.24 10.44 15.29
N PRO A 137 4.85 9.69 16.24
CA PRO A 137 4.13 8.76 17.13
C PRO A 137 2.92 9.37 17.84
N ASP A 138 3.04 10.61 18.33
CA ASP A 138 1.96 11.29 19.06
C ASP A 138 0.73 11.55 18.15
N LEU A 139 0.97 11.88 16.87
CA LEU A 139 -0.11 12.07 15.90
C LEU A 139 -0.67 10.74 15.41
N ALA A 140 0.16 9.70 15.29
CA ALA A 140 -0.28 8.36 14.95
C ALA A 140 -1.20 7.77 16.04
N ALA A 141 -0.97 8.12 17.31
CA ALA A 141 -1.79 7.70 18.45
C ALA A 141 -3.14 8.43 18.53
N VAL A 142 -3.24 9.67 18.02
CA VAL A 142 -4.46 10.50 18.09
C VAL A 142 -4.84 11.08 16.72
N PRO A 143 -5.19 10.22 15.77
CA PRO A 143 -5.32 10.58 14.36
C PRO A 143 -6.50 11.50 14.04
N GLU A 144 -7.53 11.53 14.88
CA GLU A 144 -8.70 12.40 14.72
C GLU A 144 -8.36 13.88 14.91
N GLN A 145 -7.25 14.18 15.59
CA GLN A 145 -6.82 15.54 15.90
C GLN A 145 -5.86 16.13 14.87
N THR A 146 -5.46 15.34 13.86
CA THR A 146 -4.55 15.80 12.81
C THR A 146 -5.26 15.93 11.46
N ALA A 147 -4.94 17.01 10.75
CA ALA A 147 -5.30 17.19 9.34
C ALA A 147 -4.37 16.39 8.40
N VAL A 148 -3.30 15.79 8.92
CA VAL A 148 -2.35 15.00 8.12
C VAL A 148 -3.05 13.75 7.59
N ARG A 149 -2.90 13.54 6.30
CA ARG A 149 -3.33 12.37 5.54
C ARG A 149 -2.17 11.96 4.65
N VAL A 150 -1.67 10.75 4.84
CA VAL A 150 -0.56 10.16 4.08
C VAL A 150 -1.11 9.07 3.17
N LEU A 151 -0.70 9.10 1.90
CA LEU A 151 -1.01 8.07 0.92
C LEU A 151 0.27 7.42 0.39
N VAL A 152 0.32 6.10 0.36
CA VAL A 152 1.35 5.34 -0.36
C VAL A 152 0.72 4.78 -1.63
N THR A 153 1.13 5.31 -2.79
CA THR A 153 0.70 4.82 -4.09
C THR A 153 1.76 3.91 -4.70
N VAL A 154 1.31 2.82 -5.33
CA VAL A 154 2.20 1.82 -5.94
C VAL A 154 1.68 1.34 -7.30
N PRO A 155 2.51 0.88 -8.24
CA PRO A 155 2.00 0.34 -9.50
C PRO A 155 1.15 -0.93 -9.23
N PRO A 156 0.14 -1.23 -10.08
CA PRO A 156 -0.60 -2.47 -9.99
C PRO A 156 0.33 -3.69 -9.99
N GLY A 157 0.00 -4.70 -9.17
CA GLY A 157 0.79 -5.93 -9.04
C GLY A 157 2.05 -5.79 -8.16
N ARG A 158 2.18 -4.69 -7.41
CA ARG A 158 3.31 -4.43 -6.50
C ARG A 158 2.89 -4.10 -5.06
N PRO A 159 1.91 -4.81 -4.46
CA PRO A 159 1.49 -4.51 -3.09
C PRO A 159 2.62 -4.67 -2.07
N THR A 160 3.57 -5.59 -2.32
CA THR A 160 4.77 -5.80 -1.51
C THR A 160 5.55 -4.51 -1.24
N ASP A 161 5.80 -3.67 -2.26
CA ASP A 161 6.57 -2.44 -2.06
C ASP A 161 5.82 -1.44 -1.14
N ALA A 162 4.50 -1.33 -1.28
CA ALA A 162 3.68 -0.49 -0.41
C ALA A 162 3.66 -1.02 1.03
N MET A 163 3.44 -2.32 1.20
CA MET A 163 3.40 -2.96 2.52
C MET A 163 4.76 -2.95 3.23
N CYS A 164 5.87 -3.03 2.49
CA CYS A 164 7.20 -2.83 3.06
C CYS A 164 7.42 -1.39 3.56
N VAL A 165 6.92 -0.36 2.85
CA VAL A 165 6.96 1.02 3.34
C VAL A 165 6.13 1.18 4.62
N VAL A 166 4.90 0.66 4.62
CA VAL A 166 3.99 0.69 5.77
C VAL A 166 4.60 -0.03 6.97
N GLY A 167 5.05 -1.27 6.78
CA GLY A 167 5.70 -2.07 7.83
C GLY A 167 6.96 -1.40 8.37
N CYS A 168 7.80 -0.82 7.49
CA CYS A 168 9.01 -0.09 7.90
C CYS A 168 8.69 1.10 8.80
N TYR A 169 7.70 1.92 8.40
CA TYR A 169 7.27 3.08 9.17
C TYR A 169 6.61 2.69 10.51
N LEU A 170 5.66 1.76 10.49
CA LEU A 170 4.96 1.34 11.70
C LEU A 170 5.91 0.63 12.68
N GLY A 171 6.83 -0.21 12.19
CA GLY A 171 7.86 -0.86 13.02
C GLY A 171 8.78 0.15 13.69
N PHE A 172 9.12 1.21 12.96
CA PHE A 172 9.89 2.32 13.49
C PHE A 172 9.14 3.10 14.58
N VAL A 173 7.88 3.49 14.32
CA VAL A 173 7.10 4.34 15.25
C VAL A 173 6.58 3.58 16.46
N ALA A 174 6.14 2.33 16.29
CA ALA A 174 5.63 1.51 17.39
C ALA A 174 6.75 0.81 18.18
N GLU A 175 7.99 0.88 17.70
CA GLU A 175 9.16 0.13 18.21
C GLU A 175 8.97 -1.39 18.27
N ARG A 176 8.01 -1.91 17.49
CA ARG A 176 7.69 -3.34 17.37
C ARG A 176 8.35 -3.96 16.13
N GLY A 177 8.38 -5.29 16.09
CA GLY A 177 8.89 -6.01 14.92
C GLY A 177 7.99 -5.80 13.71
N VAL A 178 8.59 -5.64 12.53
CA VAL A 178 7.92 -5.52 11.23
C VAL A 178 7.08 -6.76 10.95
N GLU A 179 7.59 -7.97 11.25
CA GLU A 179 6.84 -9.23 11.12
C GLU A 179 5.54 -9.20 11.92
N GLU A 180 5.64 -8.76 13.18
CA GLU A 180 4.50 -8.70 14.09
C GLU A 180 3.44 -7.71 13.59
N ILE A 181 3.86 -6.55 13.09
CA ILE A 181 2.95 -5.54 12.54
C ILE A 181 2.25 -6.05 11.28
N LEU A 182 3.00 -6.64 10.34
CA LEU A 182 2.41 -7.16 9.12
C LEU A 182 1.44 -8.30 9.41
N ARG A 183 1.76 -9.17 10.38
CA ARG A 183 0.82 -10.20 10.85
C ARG A 183 -0.47 -9.60 11.41
N PHE A 184 -0.39 -8.52 12.20
CA PHE A 184 -1.61 -7.85 12.68
C PHE A 184 -2.46 -7.29 11.54
N ILE A 185 -1.83 -6.74 10.50
CA ILE A 185 -2.53 -6.26 9.30
C ILE A 185 -3.18 -7.43 8.53
N ASP A 186 -2.49 -8.57 8.44
CA ASP A 186 -3.01 -9.76 7.77
C ASP A 186 -4.23 -10.37 8.49
N GLU A 187 -4.23 -10.31 9.83
CA GLU A 187 -5.32 -10.80 10.67
C GLU A 187 -6.53 -9.85 10.72
N GLU A 188 -6.38 -8.57 10.35
CA GLU A 188 -7.43 -7.55 10.43
C GLU A 188 -8.50 -7.74 9.34
N ASP A 189 -9.74 -8.09 9.71
CA ASP A 189 -10.85 -8.36 8.77
C ASP A 189 -11.17 -7.19 7.84
N GLY A 190 -10.88 -5.96 8.26
CA GLY A 190 -11.13 -4.75 7.47
C GLY A 190 -10.14 -4.54 6.32
N VAL A 191 -8.98 -5.20 6.32
CA VAL A 191 -7.92 -5.03 5.31
C VAL A 191 -8.23 -5.90 4.08
N LEU A 192 -8.13 -5.33 2.88
CA LEU A 192 -8.36 -6.02 1.63
C LEU A 192 -7.28 -7.07 1.42
N SER A 193 -7.67 -8.25 0.92
CA SER A 193 -6.76 -9.38 0.71
C SER A 193 -5.57 -9.07 -0.21
N VAL A 194 -5.69 -8.06 -1.09
CA VAL A 194 -4.63 -7.66 -2.01
C VAL A 194 -3.43 -7.01 -1.30
N TRP A 195 -3.61 -6.58 -0.06
CA TRP A 195 -2.55 -5.99 0.77
C TRP A 195 -2.01 -6.98 1.82
N LYS A 196 -2.57 -8.20 1.90
CA LYS A 196 -2.27 -9.17 2.95
C LYS A 196 -1.32 -10.27 2.49
N GLY A 197 -0.39 -10.70 3.35
CA GLY A 197 0.54 -11.79 3.08
C GLY A 197 1.52 -11.51 1.93
N GLU A 198 1.68 -10.25 1.56
CA GLU A 198 2.41 -9.82 0.36
C GLU A 198 3.91 -9.65 0.60
N VAL A 199 4.41 -9.81 1.82
CA VAL A 199 5.83 -9.62 2.17
C VAL A 199 6.42 -10.96 2.63
N SER A 200 7.51 -11.41 2.01
CA SER A 200 8.18 -12.66 2.39
C SER A 200 9.05 -12.49 3.64
N GLY A 201 9.38 -13.60 4.32
CA GLY A 201 10.27 -13.56 5.48
C GLY A 201 11.62 -12.88 5.22
N GLU A 202 12.26 -13.15 4.08
CA GLU A 202 13.52 -12.48 3.68
C GLU A 202 13.35 -10.95 3.53
N GLU A 203 12.21 -10.51 3.01
CA GLU A 203 11.90 -9.09 2.88
C GLU A 203 11.60 -8.46 4.23
N VAL A 204 10.89 -9.18 5.12
CA VAL A 204 10.63 -8.75 6.50
C VAL A 204 11.94 -8.53 7.25
N GLU A 205 12.89 -9.46 7.18
CA GLU A 205 14.20 -9.33 7.84
C GLU A 205 14.95 -8.08 7.36
N ARG A 206 14.97 -7.86 6.04
CA ARG A 206 15.59 -6.67 5.43
C ARG A 206 14.88 -5.38 5.86
N VAL A 207 13.55 -5.37 5.88
CA VAL A 207 12.76 -4.18 6.28
C VAL A 207 12.90 -3.91 7.78
N GLU A 208 13.00 -4.93 8.63
CA GLU A 208 13.28 -4.82 10.06
C GLU A 208 14.62 -4.13 10.31
N GLU A 209 15.69 -4.54 9.61
CA GLU A 209 17.00 -3.90 9.74
C GLU A 209 16.92 -2.40 9.43
N ILE A 210 16.21 -2.05 8.36
CA ILE A 210 16.01 -0.64 7.97
C ILE A 210 15.15 0.09 9.01
N ALA A 211 14.05 -0.50 9.47
CA ALA A 211 13.17 0.09 10.47
C ALA A 211 13.93 0.40 11.77
N ARG A 212 14.81 -0.51 12.21
CA ARG A 212 15.64 -0.37 13.42
C ARG A 212 16.84 0.56 13.21
N SER A 213 17.31 0.72 11.97
CA SER A 213 18.47 1.55 11.66
C SER A 213 18.26 2.99 12.14
N TRP A 214 19.31 3.54 12.74
CA TRP A 214 19.29 4.88 13.30
C TRP A 214 18.81 5.91 12.28
N SER A 215 17.83 6.71 12.66
CA SER A 215 17.38 7.88 11.92
C SER A 215 17.57 9.09 12.80
N TRP A 216 17.87 10.23 12.19
CA TRP A 216 17.92 11.51 12.91
C TRP A 216 16.58 11.82 13.61
N LEU A 217 15.46 11.25 13.12
CA LEU A 217 14.15 11.34 13.76
C LEU A 217 14.11 10.71 15.16
N ARG A 218 14.89 9.64 15.45
CA ARG A 218 14.98 9.11 16.83
C ARG A 218 15.66 10.10 17.77
N ALA A 219 16.66 10.83 17.28
CA ALA A 219 17.31 11.88 18.06
C ALA A 219 16.36 13.07 18.32
N ALA A 220 15.57 13.46 17.31
CA ALA A 220 14.58 14.52 17.45
C ALA A 220 13.42 14.13 18.38
N ALA A 221 12.87 12.92 18.25
CA ALA A 221 11.81 12.40 19.11
C ALA A 221 12.25 12.26 20.57
N ALA A 222 13.47 11.73 20.81
CA ALA A 222 14.04 11.66 22.16
C ALA A 222 14.25 13.04 22.80
N ALA A 223 14.68 14.03 22.01
CA ALA A 223 14.82 15.41 22.48
C ALA A 223 13.47 16.06 22.81
N ALA A 224 12.43 15.81 21.99
CA ALA A 224 11.07 16.30 22.24
C ALA A 224 10.45 15.69 23.50
N ALA A 225 10.57 14.36 23.68
CA ALA A 225 10.09 13.68 24.88
C ALA A 225 10.79 14.18 26.15
N ALA A 226 12.11 14.43 26.10
CA ALA A 226 12.86 14.99 27.22
C ALA A 226 12.47 16.44 27.56
N ALA A 227 11.93 17.20 26.60
CA ALA A 227 11.43 18.55 26.81
C ALA A 227 10.01 18.58 27.40
N ALA A 228 9.16 17.60 27.07
CA ALA A 228 7.78 17.51 27.57
C ALA A 228 7.67 16.97 29.01
N GLY A 229 8.71 16.29 29.52
CA GLY A 229 8.78 15.77 30.88
C GLY A 229 9.33 16.75 31.93
N LYS A 230 9.51 18.04 31.59
CA LYS A 230 9.95 19.12 32.48
C LYS A 230 8.83 20.11 32.71
#